data_AF-A0A257JKB6-F1
#
_entry.id   AF-A0A257JKB6-F1
#
_cell.length_a   1.000
_cell.length_b   1.000
_cell.length_c   1.000
_cell.angle_alpha   90.00
_cell.angle_beta   90.00
_cell.angle_gamma   90.00
#
_symmetry.space_group_name_H-M   'P 1'
#
loop_
_entity.id
_entity.type
_entity.pdbx_description
1 polymer ?
#
loop_
_entity_poly.entity_id
_entity_poly.type
_entity_poly.pdbx_seq_one_letter_code
_entity_poly.pdbx_strand_id
1 'polypeptide(L)'
;MTTIYPNAAAALEGLTFDGMTVMSGGFGLCGIPENLILALRDSGVKGISVISNNAGVDGFGLGLLLETKQIAKMISSYVGENKEFERQYLSGELQLEFNPQGTLAERIRAGGAGIPGFYTKTGVGTKIAEGKEHK
;
A
#
# COMPACT_ATOMS: atom_id res chain seq x y z
N MET A 1 -2.83 -29.83 2.16
CA MET A 1 -2.43 -28.79 3.13
C MET A 1 -3.66 -27.94 3.42
N THR A 2 -3.97 -27.69 4.69
CA THR A 2 -5.07 -26.81 5.08
C THR A 2 -4.59 -25.36 5.01
N THR A 3 -5.38 -24.49 4.37
CA THR A 3 -5.09 -23.04 4.23
C THR A 3 -5.77 -22.19 5.30
N ILE A 4 -6.41 -22.84 6.28
CA ILE A 4 -7.12 -22.21 7.38
C ILE A 4 -6.16 -22.08 8.57
N TYR A 5 -6.02 -20.86 9.07
CA TYR A 5 -5.22 -20.53 10.26
C TYR A 5 -6.14 -20.20 11.44
N PRO A 6 -5.72 -20.48 12.69
CA PRO A 6 -6.54 -20.24 13.88
C PRO A 6 -6.74 -18.75 14.20
N ASN A 7 -5.83 -17.87 13.76
CA ASN A 7 -5.92 -16.42 13.90
C ASN A 7 -4.96 -15.71 12.92
N ALA A 8 -5.03 -14.39 12.86
CA ALA A 8 -4.22 -13.57 11.95
C ALA A 8 -2.71 -13.60 12.28
N ALA A 9 -2.33 -13.68 13.55
CA ALA A 9 -0.91 -13.76 13.94
C ALA A 9 -0.27 -15.05 13.43
N ALA A 10 -0.95 -16.19 13.60
CA ALA A 10 -0.51 -17.48 13.07
C ALA A 10 -0.43 -17.49 11.54
N ALA A 11 -1.28 -16.72 10.85
CA ALA A 11 -1.23 -16.59 9.40
C ALA A 11 -0.03 -15.79 8.88
N LEU A 12 0.59 -14.95 9.73
CA LEU A 12 1.77 -14.12 9.39
C LEU A 12 3.09 -14.66 9.97
N GLU A 13 3.03 -15.72 10.77
CA GLU A 13 4.20 -16.31 11.42
C GLU A 13 5.24 -16.77 10.39
N GLY A 14 6.48 -16.31 10.54
CA GLY A 14 7.59 -16.62 9.62
C GLY A 14 7.53 -15.91 8.27
N LEU A 15 6.51 -15.08 8.00
CA LEU A 15 6.38 -14.34 6.74
C LEU A 15 6.86 -12.88 6.83
N THR A 16 6.86 -12.30 8.02
CA THR A 16 7.17 -10.87 8.22
C THR A 16 8.67 -10.63 8.35
N PHE A 17 9.17 -9.63 7.62
CA PHE A 17 10.56 -9.18 7.69
C PHE A 17 10.69 -7.71 7.29
N ASP A 18 11.67 -7.01 7.87
CA ASP A 18 11.88 -5.57 7.60
C ASP A 18 12.17 -5.30 6.12
N GLY A 19 11.61 -4.21 5.60
CA GLY A 19 11.80 -3.83 4.20
C GLY A 19 10.94 -4.60 3.19
N MET A 20 10.05 -5.49 3.63
CA MET A 20 9.19 -6.22 2.71
C MET A 20 8.20 -5.31 1.96
N THR A 21 7.70 -5.80 0.83
CA THR A 21 6.58 -5.17 0.12
C THR A 21 5.29 -5.90 0.46
N VAL A 22 4.28 -5.15 0.90
CA VAL A 22 2.95 -5.68 1.25
C VAL A 22 1.91 -5.05 0.34
N MET A 23 1.04 -5.87 -0.24
CA MET A 23 -0.15 -5.39 -0.95
C MET A 23 -1.37 -5.58 -0.05
N SER A 24 -2.14 -4.52 0.15
CA SER A 24 -3.36 -4.56 0.96
C SER A 24 -4.57 -4.15 0.15
N GLY A 25 -5.58 -5.03 0.13
CA GLY A 25 -6.89 -4.73 -0.45
C GLY A 25 -7.67 -3.70 0.35
N GLY A 26 -8.79 -3.28 -0.24
CA GLY A 26 -9.74 -2.33 0.33
C GLY A 26 -9.81 -0.99 -0.40
N PHE A 27 -10.92 -0.27 -0.20
CA PHE A 27 -11.16 1.08 -0.72
C PHE A 27 -11.69 1.97 0.41
N GLY A 28 -10.91 2.97 0.81
CA GLY A 28 -11.12 3.64 2.09
C GLY A 28 -11.07 2.63 3.24
N LEU A 29 -12.20 2.43 3.91
CA LEU A 29 -12.37 1.43 4.99
C LEU A 29 -13.21 0.21 4.56
N CYS A 30 -13.66 0.16 3.31
CA CYS A 30 -14.48 -0.94 2.81
C CYS A 30 -13.59 -2.10 2.31
N GLY A 31 -13.82 -3.30 2.83
CA GLY A 31 -13.13 -4.53 2.38
C GLY A 31 -11.64 -4.59 2.75
N ILE A 32 -11.24 -3.92 3.84
CA ILE A 32 -9.87 -3.95 4.36
C ILE A 32 -9.64 -5.22 5.21
N PRO A 33 -8.42 -5.80 5.21
CA PRO A 33 -8.11 -6.98 6.01
C PRO A 33 -7.77 -6.62 7.47
N GLU A 34 -8.76 -6.12 8.23
CA GLU A 34 -8.59 -5.52 9.57
C GLU A 34 -7.73 -6.37 10.54
N ASN A 35 -8.04 -7.67 10.65
CA ASN A 35 -7.31 -8.56 11.56
C ASN A 35 -5.85 -8.77 11.14
N LEU A 36 -5.57 -8.84 9.83
CA LEU A 36 -4.20 -8.99 9.33
C LEU A 36 -3.42 -7.69 9.46
N ILE A 37 -4.07 -6.54 9.30
CA ILE A 37 -3.46 -5.22 9.54
C ILE A 37 -3.04 -5.10 11.00
N LEU A 38 -3.91 -5.48 11.95
CA LEU A 38 -3.58 -5.49 13.37
C LEU A 38 -2.41 -6.44 13.67
N ALA A 39 -2.45 -7.66 13.15
CA ALA A 39 -1.36 -8.62 13.33
C ALA A 39 -0.03 -8.13 12.72
N LEU A 40 -0.08 -7.47 11.56
CA LEU A 40 1.10 -6.88 10.93
C LEU A 40 1.66 -5.69 11.72
N ARG A 41 0.79 -4.84 12.29
CA ARG A 41 1.21 -3.80 13.24
C ARG A 41 1.93 -4.45 14.44
N ASP A 42 1.32 -5.46 15.04
CA ASP A 42 1.83 -6.10 16.26
C ASP A 42 3.11 -6.90 16.02
N SER A 43 3.37 -7.34 14.77
CA SER A 43 4.67 -7.94 14.39
C SER A 43 5.85 -6.98 14.53
N GLY A 44 5.60 -5.67 14.56
CA GLY A 44 6.62 -4.64 14.73
C GLY A 44 7.50 -4.37 13.50
N VAL A 45 7.28 -5.06 12.38
CA VAL A 45 8.07 -4.94 11.14
C VAL A 45 8.20 -3.49 10.69
N LYS A 46 9.40 -3.07 10.27
CA LYS A 46 9.72 -1.69 9.88
C LYS A 46 10.17 -1.59 8.43
N GLY A 47 10.15 -0.36 7.92
CA GLY A 47 10.69 -0.04 6.60
C GLY A 47 9.88 -0.60 5.43
N ILE A 48 8.62 -1.01 5.64
CA ILE A 48 7.86 -1.71 4.61
C ILE A 48 7.39 -0.77 3.50
N SER A 49 7.28 -1.31 2.28
CA SER A 49 6.61 -0.66 1.16
C SER A 49 5.20 -1.20 1.03
N VAL A 50 4.18 -0.34 1.11
CA VAL A 50 2.78 -0.76 1.04
C VAL A 50 2.14 -0.32 -0.27
N ILE A 51 1.55 -1.27 -0.98
CA ILE A 51 0.74 -1.06 -2.18
C ILE A 51 -0.73 -1.14 -1.76
N SER A 52 -1.43 -0.01 -1.79
CA SER A 52 -2.88 0.04 -1.52
C SER A 52 -3.49 1.32 -2.08
N ASN A 53 -4.78 1.29 -2.38
CA ASN A 53 -5.51 2.45 -2.90
C ASN A 53 -5.39 3.67 -1.97
N ASN A 54 -5.57 3.42 -0.67
CA ASN A 54 -5.51 4.39 0.43
C ASN A 54 -4.74 3.78 1.62
N ALA A 55 -4.47 4.59 2.64
CA ALA A 55 -3.96 4.10 3.93
C ALA A 55 -5.07 3.94 5.00
N GLY A 56 -6.35 4.03 4.66
CA GLY A 56 -7.41 4.15 5.68
C GLY A 56 -7.36 5.52 6.36
N VAL A 57 -7.70 5.59 7.65
CA VAL A 57 -7.80 6.84 8.43
C VAL A 57 -6.92 6.76 9.67
N ASP A 58 -6.74 7.88 10.39
CA ASP A 58 -6.06 7.86 11.69
C ASP A 58 -6.76 6.86 12.65
N GLY A 59 -5.99 6.00 13.31
CA GLY A 59 -6.47 4.98 14.23
C GLY A 59 -7.14 3.75 13.61
N PHE A 60 -7.25 3.63 12.27
CA PHE A 60 -7.92 2.49 11.64
C PHE A 60 -7.43 2.13 10.23
N GLY A 61 -7.47 0.84 9.89
CA GLY A 61 -6.86 0.34 8.65
C GLY A 61 -5.34 0.52 8.66
N LEU A 62 -4.74 0.77 7.49
CA LEU A 62 -3.28 0.93 7.39
C LEU A 62 -2.74 2.16 8.14
N GLY A 63 -3.60 3.10 8.56
CA GLY A 63 -3.23 4.26 9.37
C GLY A 63 -2.59 3.85 10.70
N LEU A 64 -2.99 2.69 11.24
CA LEU A 64 -2.35 2.08 12.41
C LEU A 64 -0.85 1.82 12.21
N LEU A 65 -0.42 1.49 10.98
CA LEU A 65 0.99 1.24 10.67
C LEU A 65 1.75 2.54 10.36
N LEU A 66 1.05 3.60 9.97
CA LEU A 66 1.63 4.94 9.85
C LEU A 66 1.94 5.51 11.24
N GLU A 67 1.01 5.37 12.19
CA GLU A 67 1.21 5.81 13.59
C GLU A 67 2.42 5.15 14.25
N THR A 68 2.63 3.86 13.99
CA THR A 68 3.81 3.11 14.50
C THR A 68 5.05 3.29 13.63
N LYS A 69 5.01 4.12 12.57
CA LYS A 69 6.09 4.37 11.61
C LYS A 69 6.69 3.10 11.01
N GLN A 70 5.84 2.12 10.73
CA GLN A 70 6.26 0.86 10.10
C GLN A 70 6.44 1.00 8.60
N ILE A 71 5.66 1.89 7.97
CA ILE A 71 5.65 2.10 6.52
C ILE A 71 6.70 3.15 6.15
N ALA A 72 7.64 2.79 5.27
CA ALA A 72 8.61 3.73 4.69
C ALA A 72 8.15 4.28 3.34
N LYS A 73 7.36 3.51 2.59
CA LYS A 73 6.85 3.92 1.27
C LYS A 73 5.40 3.49 1.08
N MET A 74 4.57 4.43 0.62
CA MET A 74 3.24 4.15 0.10
C MET A 74 3.24 4.22 -1.43
N ILE A 75 2.65 3.22 -2.08
CA ILE A 75 2.32 3.21 -3.51
C ILE A 75 0.80 3.25 -3.58
N SER A 76 0.26 4.45 -3.79
CA SER A 76 -1.17 4.73 -3.56
C SER A 76 -1.75 5.69 -4.58
N SER A 77 -3.07 5.75 -4.63
CA SER A 77 -3.81 6.64 -5.54
C SER A 77 -4.53 7.78 -4.87
N TYR A 78 -4.73 7.71 -3.55
CA TYR A 78 -5.37 8.80 -2.80
C TYR A 78 -4.97 8.74 -1.31
N VAL A 79 -4.56 9.90 -0.78
CA VAL A 79 -4.09 10.06 0.60
C VAL A 79 -5.22 10.39 1.57
N GLY A 80 -6.24 11.14 1.12
CA GLY A 80 -7.15 11.90 1.98
C GLY A 80 -7.86 11.11 3.09
N GLU A 81 -8.29 11.85 4.11
CA GLU A 81 -8.87 11.40 5.39
C GLU A 81 -7.87 10.79 6.41
N ASN A 82 -6.57 10.94 6.18
CA ASN A 82 -5.53 10.51 7.13
C ASN A 82 -4.50 11.64 7.34
N LYS A 83 -4.57 12.31 8.51
CA LYS A 83 -3.71 13.45 8.81
C LYS A 83 -2.27 13.03 9.04
N GLU A 84 -2.04 11.86 9.63
CA GLU A 84 -0.69 11.35 9.86
C GLU A 84 0.01 11.01 8.54
N PHE A 85 -0.71 10.46 7.56
CA PHE A 85 -0.20 10.25 6.21
C PHE A 85 0.23 11.59 5.60
N GLU A 86 -0.68 12.58 5.55
CA GLU A 86 -0.37 13.90 5.00
C GLU A 86 0.85 14.52 5.70
N ARG A 87 0.89 14.48 7.04
CA ARG A 87 2.00 15.00 7.85
C ARG A 87 3.33 14.32 7.51
N GLN A 88 3.39 12.98 7.50
CA GLN A 88 4.61 12.23 7.22
C GLN A 88 5.10 12.42 5.77
N TYR A 89 4.18 12.53 4.82
CA TYR A 89 4.52 12.82 3.42
C TYR A 89 5.12 14.23 3.29
N LEU A 90 4.47 15.24 3.87
CA LEU A 90 4.95 16.63 3.81
C LEU A 90 6.25 16.85 4.59
N SER A 91 6.50 16.08 5.66
CA SER A 91 7.76 16.13 6.41
C SER A 91 8.89 15.32 5.77
N GLY A 92 8.60 14.50 4.75
CA GLY A 92 9.57 13.60 4.12
C GLY A 92 9.89 12.34 4.92
N GLU A 93 9.16 12.08 6.01
CA GLU A 93 9.27 10.83 6.78
C GLU A 93 8.75 9.61 5.99
N LEU A 94 7.77 9.83 5.11
CA LEU A 94 7.14 8.79 4.29
C LEU A 94 7.32 9.09 2.81
N GLN A 95 7.89 8.13 2.08
CA GLN A 95 7.93 8.21 0.61
C GLN A 95 6.55 7.90 0.02
N LEU A 96 6.11 8.71 -0.94
CA LEU A 96 4.87 8.47 -1.68
C LEU A 96 5.15 8.32 -3.18
N GLU A 97 4.78 7.18 -3.75
CA GLU A 97 4.65 6.99 -5.19
C GLU A 97 3.18 7.11 -5.58
N PHE A 98 2.79 8.29 -6.04
CA PHE A 98 1.42 8.58 -6.39
C PHE A 98 1.05 8.01 -7.77
N ASN A 99 -0.10 7.33 -7.85
CA ASN A 99 -0.56 6.64 -9.04
C ASN A 99 -2.03 6.96 -9.33
N PRO A 100 -2.41 7.27 -10.58
CA PRO A 100 -3.82 7.26 -10.95
C PRO A 100 -4.44 5.90 -10.60
N GLN A 101 -5.64 5.91 -10.02
CA GLN A 101 -6.26 4.70 -9.48
C GLN A 101 -6.37 3.55 -10.51
N GLY A 102 -6.84 3.86 -11.73
CA GLY A 102 -6.91 2.87 -12.80
C GLY A 102 -5.54 2.33 -13.23
N THR A 103 -4.51 3.18 -13.21
CA THR A 103 -3.12 2.76 -13.48
C THR A 103 -2.59 1.86 -12.37
N LEU A 104 -2.87 2.16 -11.10
CA LEU A 104 -2.49 1.31 -9.97
C LEU A 104 -3.12 -0.08 -10.08
N ALA A 105 -4.43 -0.14 -10.36
CA ALA A 105 -5.15 -1.39 -10.55
C ALA A 105 -4.57 -2.20 -11.73
N GLU A 106 -4.32 -1.56 -12.88
CA GLU A 106 -3.78 -2.25 -14.05
C GLU A 106 -2.32 -2.69 -13.84
N ARG A 107 -1.51 -1.96 -13.07
CA ARG A 107 -0.17 -2.40 -12.66
C ARG A 107 -0.22 -3.68 -11.83
N ILE A 108 -1.14 -3.74 -10.85
CA ILE A 108 -1.33 -4.93 -10.02
C ILE A 108 -1.79 -6.11 -10.89
N ARG A 109 -2.80 -5.89 -11.75
CA ARG A 109 -3.33 -6.92 -12.66
C ARG A 109 -2.25 -7.43 -13.62
N ALA A 110 -1.47 -6.53 -14.23
CA ALA A 110 -0.38 -6.85 -15.14
C ALA A 110 0.70 -7.69 -14.44
N GLY A 111 1.11 -7.32 -13.23
CA GLY A 111 2.08 -8.09 -12.44
C GLY A 111 1.60 -9.51 -12.14
N GLY A 112 0.34 -9.67 -11.70
CA GLY A 112 -0.26 -11.00 -11.48
C GLY A 112 -0.43 -11.84 -12.75
N ALA A 113 -0.51 -11.19 -13.92
CA ALA A 113 -0.61 -11.83 -15.23
C ALA A 113 0.74 -12.03 -15.95
N GLY A 114 1.87 -11.68 -15.31
CA GLY A 114 3.20 -11.80 -15.93
C GLY A 114 3.48 -10.78 -17.05
N ILE A 115 2.74 -9.66 -17.09
CA ILE A 115 2.92 -8.58 -18.08
C ILE A 115 3.83 -7.51 -17.46
N PRO A 116 5.04 -7.26 -18.01
CA PRO A 116 6.03 -6.39 -17.38
C PRO A 116 5.75 -4.89 -17.55
N GLY A 117 4.87 -4.50 -18.47
CA GLY A 117 4.50 -3.11 -18.72
C GLY A 117 3.34 -2.99 -19.71
N PHE A 118 2.64 -1.86 -19.66
CA PHE A 118 1.52 -1.53 -20.55
C PHE A 118 1.49 -0.03 -20.81
N TYR A 119 0.90 0.37 -21.95
CA TYR A 119 0.62 1.78 -22.25
C TYR A 119 -0.78 2.16 -21.80
N THR A 120 -0.93 3.37 -21.26
CA THR A 120 -2.24 3.96 -20.93
C THR A 120 -2.23 5.45 -21.22
N LYS A 121 -3.38 5.98 -21.63
CA LYS A 121 -3.58 7.43 -21.82
C LYS A 121 -3.67 8.18 -20.49
N THR A 122 -3.93 7.49 -19.39
CA THR A 122 -4.10 8.10 -18.07
C THR A 122 -2.81 8.78 -17.61
N GLY A 123 -2.87 10.09 -17.38
CA GLY A 123 -1.75 10.91 -16.90
C GLY A 123 -0.92 11.59 -18.00
N VAL A 124 -1.19 11.32 -19.29
CA VAL A 124 -0.53 12.03 -20.40
C VAL A 124 -0.76 13.53 -20.27
N GLY A 125 0.31 14.33 -20.43
CA GLY A 125 0.27 15.78 -20.27
C GLY A 125 0.25 16.28 -18.81
N THR A 126 0.49 15.40 -17.84
CA THR A 126 0.54 15.75 -16.40
C THR A 126 1.86 15.32 -15.78
N LYS A 127 2.15 15.77 -14.55
CA LYS A 127 3.34 15.34 -13.78
C LYS A 127 3.49 13.82 -13.64
N ILE A 128 2.38 13.07 -13.72
CA ILE A 128 2.39 11.60 -13.65
C ILE A 128 3.16 10.96 -14.81
N ALA A 129 3.24 11.63 -15.97
CA ALA A 129 3.94 11.12 -17.14
C ALA A 129 5.44 11.47 -17.18
N GLU A 130 5.92 12.36 -16.29
CA GLU A 130 7.33 12.74 -16.26
C GLU A 130 8.23 11.51 -16.02
N GLY A 131 9.31 11.39 -16.81
CA GLY A 131 10.27 10.28 -16.71
C GLY A 131 9.79 8.94 -17.27
N LYS A 132 8.63 8.88 -17.95
CA LYS A 132 8.11 7.65 -18.58
C LYS A 132 8.22 7.71 -20.11
N GLU A 133 8.28 6.54 -20.74
CA GLU A 133 8.35 6.42 -22.20
C GLU A 133 7.05 6.91 -22.87
N HIS A 134 7.20 7.66 -23.96
CA HIS A 134 6.10 8.11 -24.81
C HIS A 134 6.20 7.43 -26.18
N LYS A 135 5.11 6.78 -26.60
CA LYS A 135 4.94 6.17 -27.92
C LYS A 135 3.59 6.54 -28.52
#